data_AF-A0A1F4D992-F1
#
_entry.id   AF-A0A1F4D992-F1
#
_cell.length_a   1.000
_cell.length_b   1.000
_cell.length_c   1.000
_cell.angle_alpha   90.00
_cell.angle_beta   90.00
_cell.angle_gamma   90.00
#
_symmetry.space_group_name_H-M   'P 1'
#
loop_
_entity.id
_entity.type
_entity.pdbx_description
1 polymer ?
#
loop_
_entity_poly.entity_id
_entity_poly.type
_entity_poly.pdbx_seq_one_letter_code
_entity_poly.pdbx_strand_id
1 'polypeptide(L)'
;MLVEPVAAEERPAVQPARDPLECPKRRGPVWVIALIEHKEVIQRILEHCLKEGSAVLFLTLHRYHKPRAEAQAVLDEHLAWNYRQQQAGRILFSGPVWDRRSTLGPGGQTPEQQRLAAALPEQDRAFVGVMVVRADSLAEAEALMREEPFVRHGYRTVEVYEWELHQALGAGPFTREGLQRAAAERSRLHGGG
;
A
#
# COMPACT_ATOMS: atom_id res chain seq x y z
N MET A 1 27.49 28.84 58.01
CA MET A 1 27.26 27.74 57.05
C MET A 1 26.91 28.36 55.71
N LEU A 2 27.89 28.42 54.80
CA LEU A 2 27.70 28.87 53.43
C LEU A 2 27.26 27.66 52.61
N VAL A 3 26.15 27.77 51.88
CA VAL A 3 25.64 26.73 50.99
C VAL A 3 26.14 27.07 49.59
N GLU A 4 26.93 26.19 48.99
CA GLU A 4 27.40 26.36 47.61
C GLU A 4 26.27 26.14 46.59
N PRO A 5 26.29 26.84 45.44
CA PRO A 5 25.28 26.63 44.40
C PRO A 5 25.59 25.37 43.60
N VAL A 6 24.56 24.54 43.39
CA VAL A 6 24.60 23.37 42.51
C VAL A 6 24.73 23.83 41.07
N ALA A 7 25.76 23.32 40.38
CA ALA A 7 26.00 23.59 38.95
C ALA A 7 24.81 23.13 38.10
N ALA A 8 24.34 24.01 37.22
CA ALA A 8 23.31 23.68 36.23
C ALA A 8 23.89 22.70 35.20
N GLU A 9 23.28 21.52 35.11
CA GLU A 9 23.59 20.52 34.10
C GLU A 9 23.10 21.05 32.73
N GLU A 10 24.04 21.36 31.83
CA GLU A 10 23.74 21.74 30.45
C GLU A 10 23.07 20.56 29.73
N ARG A 11 21.79 20.73 29.37
CA ARG A 11 21.10 19.79 28.48
C ARG A 11 21.82 19.75 27.13
N PRO A 12 22.20 18.57 26.60
CA PRO A 12 22.81 18.49 25.30
C PRO A 12 21.82 18.99 24.23
N ALA A 13 22.31 19.84 23.33
CA ALA A 13 21.53 20.37 22.22
C ALA A 13 20.91 19.22 21.41
N VAL A 14 19.60 19.27 21.22
CA VAL A 14 18.86 18.38 20.31
C VAL A 14 19.41 18.61 18.91
N GLN A 15 20.09 17.60 18.36
CA GLN A 15 20.52 17.65 16.96
C GLN A 15 19.27 17.76 16.07
N PRO A 16 19.27 18.63 15.05
CA PRO A 16 18.17 18.70 14.11
C PRO A 16 17.97 17.33 13.45
N ALA A 17 16.71 16.90 13.33
CA ALA A 17 16.36 15.68 12.62
C ALA A 17 16.97 15.72 11.21
N ARG A 18 17.70 14.66 10.84
CA ARG A 18 18.22 14.49 9.48
C ARG A 18 17.08 14.52 8.48
N ASP A 19 17.33 15.10 7.31
CA ASP A 19 16.40 15.09 6.19
C ASP A 19 15.97 13.64 5.89
N PRO A 20 14.67 13.30 5.96
CA PRO A 20 14.19 11.95 5.67
C PRO A 20 14.45 11.49 4.23
N LEU A 21 14.90 12.39 3.34
CA LEU A 21 15.32 12.08 1.97
C LEU A 21 16.82 11.79 1.82
N GLU A 22 17.65 11.97 2.86
CA GLU A 22 19.06 11.56 2.83
C GLU A 22 19.18 10.03 2.96
N CYS A 23 19.06 9.34 1.83
CA CYS A 23 19.32 7.91 1.72
C CYS A 23 20.82 7.61 1.91
N PRO A 24 21.25 6.88 2.96
CA PRO A 24 22.66 6.58 3.17
C PRO A 24 23.14 5.58 2.11
N LYS A 25 24.13 5.98 1.31
CA LYS A 25 24.85 5.12 0.37
C LYS A 25 25.66 4.06 1.12
N ARG A 26 25.04 2.99 1.61
CA ARG A 26 25.73 1.79 2.12
C ARG A 26 25.29 0.57 1.32
N ARG A 27 26.26 -0.10 0.71
CA ARG A 27 26.11 -1.30 -0.13
C ARG A 27 25.76 -2.52 0.74
N GLY A 28 24.52 -2.99 0.64
CA GLY A 28 23.94 -4.19 1.26
C GLY A 28 22.41 -4.21 1.01
N PRO A 29 21.68 -5.34 1.11
CA PRO A 29 20.24 -5.35 0.82
C PRO A 29 19.45 -4.69 1.97
N VAL A 30 19.36 -3.36 1.92
CA VAL A 30 18.68 -2.49 2.91
C VAL A 30 17.18 -2.81 3.05
N TRP A 31 16.58 -3.52 2.09
CA TRP A 31 15.16 -3.88 2.07
C TRP A 31 14.69 -4.77 3.23
N VAL A 32 15.59 -5.50 3.89
CA VAL A 32 15.22 -6.41 5.00
C VAL A 32 15.06 -5.67 6.34
N ILE A 33 15.79 -4.57 6.56
CA ILE A 33 15.74 -3.81 7.82
C ILE A 33 14.50 -2.91 7.87
N ALA A 34 14.12 -2.29 6.75
CA ALA A 34 12.89 -1.50 6.66
C ALA A 34 11.61 -2.33 6.91
N LEU A 35 11.64 -3.64 6.63
CA LEU A 35 10.51 -4.53 6.91
C LEU A 35 10.28 -4.76 8.41
N ILE A 36 11.32 -4.66 9.23
CA ILE A 36 11.27 -4.93 10.67
C ILE A 36 10.65 -3.74 11.41
N GLU A 37 11.00 -2.51 11.04
CA GLU A 37 10.45 -1.29 11.68
C GLU A 37 8.95 -1.09 11.37
N HIS A 38 8.46 -1.60 10.24
CA HIS A 38 7.04 -1.52 9.86
C HIS A 38 6.20 -2.73 10.27
N LYS A 39 6.81 -3.81 10.77
CA LYS A 39 6.09 -5.04 11.13
C LYS A 39 5.05 -4.80 12.23
N GLU A 40 5.38 -4.00 13.24
CA GLU A 40 4.46 -3.70 14.34
C GLU A 40 3.28 -2.83 13.90
N VAL A 41 3.50 -1.91 12.97
CA VAL A 41 2.43 -1.06 12.40
C VAL A 41 1.50 -1.91 11.54
N ILE A 42 2.06 -2.72 10.63
CA ILE A 42 1.27 -3.63 9.78
C ILE A 42 0.51 -4.62 10.66
N GLN A 43 1.16 -5.21 11.66
CA GLN A 43 0.51 -6.14 12.56
C GLN A 43 -0.61 -5.46 13.37
N ARG A 44 -0.41 -4.26 13.91
CA ARG A 44 -1.47 -3.51 14.61
C ARG A 44 -2.63 -3.16 13.70
N ILE A 45 -2.36 -2.73 12.47
CA ILE A 45 -3.40 -2.44 11.48
C ILE A 45 -4.17 -3.72 11.14
N LEU A 46 -3.47 -4.84 10.91
CA LEU A 46 -4.12 -6.12 10.62
C LEU A 46 -4.93 -6.62 11.82
N GLU A 47 -4.41 -6.50 13.04
CA GLU A 47 -5.15 -6.84 14.25
C GLU A 47 -6.38 -5.95 14.43
N HIS A 48 -6.28 -4.64 14.15
CA HIS A 48 -7.41 -3.71 14.19
C HIS A 48 -8.46 -4.06 13.15
N CYS A 49 -8.05 -4.31 11.89
CA CYS A 49 -8.96 -4.73 10.83
C CYS A 49 -9.63 -6.07 11.14
N LEU A 50 -8.90 -7.02 11.73
CA LEU A 50 -9.43 -8.35 12.07
C LEU A 50 -10.29 -8.34 13.35
N LYS A 51 -10.06 -7.43 14.30
CA LYS A 51 -10.78 -7.38 15.60
C LYS A 51 -11.94 -6.38 15.61
N GLU A 52 -11.78 -5.21 15.02
CA GLU A 52 -12.70 -4.08 15.21
C GLU A 52 -13.62 -3.80 14.02
N GLY A 53 -13.43 -4.49 12.88
CA GLY A 53 -14.36 -4.44 11.74
C GLY A 53 -14.56 -3.05 11.09
N SER A 54 -13.75 -2.05 11.44
CA SER A 54 -13.99 -0.64 11.06
C SER A 54 -13.28 -0.18 9.79
N ALA A 55 -12.27 -0.91 9.31
CA ALA A 55 -11.59 -0.59 8.06
C ALA A 55 -11.52 -1.79 7.12
N VAL A 56 -11.82 -1.54 5.85
CA VAL A 56 -11.87 -2.54 4.79
C VAL A 56 -10.57 -2.50 3.99
N LEU A 57 -10.06 -3.66 3.62
CA LEU A 57 -8.90 -3.74 2.74
C LEU A 57 -9.37 -3.82 1.29
N PHE A 58 -8.60 -3.22 0.40
CA PHE A 58 -8.84 -3.23 -1.03
C PHE A 58 -7.60 -3.71 -1.75
N LEU A 59 -7.77 -4.63 -2.70
CA LEU A 59 -6.73 -5.05 -3.62
C LEU A 59 -6.88 -4.21 -4.90
N THR A 60 -5.77 -3.61 -5.36
CA THR A 60 -5.78 -2.83 -6.60
C THR A 60 -4.97 -3.52 -7.68
N LEU A 61 -5.46 -3.44 -8.92
CA LEU A 61 -4.73 -3.88 -10.11
C LEU A 61 -4.53 -2.69 -11.04
N HIS A 62 -3.28 -2.36 -11.34
CA HIS A 62 -2.91 -1.24 -12.19
C HIS A 62 -2.35 -1.72 -13.52
N ARG A 63 -2.90 -1.22 -14.63
CA ARG A 63 -2.51 -1.65 -15.98
C ARG A 63 -2.12 -0.48 -16.85
N TYR A 64 -0.94 -0.56 -17.46
CA TYR A 64 -0.46 0.45 -18.38
C TYR A 64 -1.25 0.41 -19.69
N HIS A 65 -1.56 1.60 -20.20
CA HIS A 65 -2.06 1.80 -21.56
C HIS A 65 -1.22 2.84 -22.32
N LYS A 66 -0.09 3.25 -21.74
CA LYS A 66 1.00 4.01 -22.36
C LYS A 66 2.34 3.32 -22.06
N PRO A 67 3.39 3.56 -22.87
CA PRO A 67 4.69 2.94 -22.64
C PRO A 67 5.23 3.24 -21.24
N ARG A 68 5.77 2.22 -20.58
CA ARG A 68 6.27 2.37 -19.21
C ARG A 68 7.50 3.28 -19.14
N ALA A 69 8.29 3.29 -20.21
CA ALA A 69 9.43 4.20 -20.34
C ALA A 69 9.02 5.67 -20.23
N GLU A 70 7.82 6.04 -20.71
CA GLU A 70 7.30 7.41 -20.55
C GLU A 70 6.86 7.70 -19.12
N ALA A 71 6.28 6.71 -18.44
CA ALA A 71 5.89 6.84 -17.03
C ALA A 71 7.10 7.07 -16.10
N GLN A 72 8.31 6.69 -16.54
CA GLN A 72 9.55 6.93 -15.78
C GLN A 72 9.75 8.42 -15.43
N ALA A 73 9.20 9.34 -16.23
CA ALA A 73 9.26 10.78 -15.98
C ALA A 73 8.56 11.23 -14.68
N VAL A 74 7.61 10.43 -14.17
CA VAL A 74 6.86 10.73 -12.94
C VAL A 74 7.13 9.70 -11.81
N LEU A 75 8.18 8.88 -11.94
CA LEU A 75 8.48 7.83 -10.96
C LEU A 75 8.80 8.40 -9.58
N ASP A 76 9.58 9.47 -9.48
CA ASP A 76 9.96 10.04 -8.18
C ASP A 76 8.73 10.58 -7.43
N GLU A 77 7.79 11.17 -8.16
CA GLU A 77 6.50 11.61 -7.61
C GLU A 77 5.69 10.42 -7.09
N HIS A 78 5.61 9.33 -7.88
CA HIS A 78 4.96 8.08 -7.49
C HIS A 78 5.56 7.51 -6.20
N LEU A 79 6.88 7.41 -6.10
CA LEU A 79 7.57 6.85 -4.94
C LEU A 79 7.34 7.71 -3.69
N ALA A 80 7.44 9.04 -3.83
CA ALA A 80 7.19 9.96 -2.72
C ALA A 80 5.72 9.92 -2.24
N TRP A 81 4.77 9.82 -3.17
CA TRP A 81 3.35 9.63 -2.85
C TRP A 81 3.13 8.32 -2.12
N ASN A 82 3.68 7.21 -2.62
CA ASN A 82 3.53 5.88 -2.03
C ASN A 82 4.06 5.85 -0.60
N TYR A 83 5.26 6.40 -0.39
CA TYR A 83 5.86 6.52 0.93
C TYR A 83 4.95 7.28 1.92
N ARG A 84 4.38 8.43 1.52
CA ARG A 84 3.44 9.18 2.38
C ARG A 84 2.19 8.36 2.73
N GLN A 85 1.63 7.62 1.78
CA GLN A 85 0.45 6.78 2.06
C GLN A 85 0.79 5.58 2.96
N GLN A 86 1.99 5.03 2.85
CA GLN A 86 2.47 3.99 3.76
C GLN A 86 2.67 4.52 5.19
N GLN A 87 3.26 5.72 5.33
CA GLN A 87 3.39 6.39 6.63
C GLN A 87 2.02 6.71 7.25
N ALA A 88 1.02 7.03 6.42
CA ALA A 88 -0.36 7.25 6.86
C ALA A 88 -1.16 5.96 7.12
N GLY A 89 -0.57 4.78 6.89
CA GLY A 89 -1.26 3.48 7.05
C GLY A 89 -2.39 3.23 6.02
N ARG A 90 -2.42 3.99 4.92
CA ARG A 90 -3.41 3.87 3.84
C ARG A 90 -2.99 2.85 2.78
N ILE A 91 -1.69 2.69 2.53
CA ILE A 91 -1.14 1.63 1.68
C ILE A 91 -0.31 0.70 2.56
N LEU A 92 -0.62 -0.60 2.53
CA LEU A 92 0.08 -1.60 3.32
C LEU A 92 1.17 -2.31 2.50
N PHE A 93 0.86 -2.59 1.24
CA PHE A 93 1.78 -3.24 0.30
C PHE A 93 1.66 -2.57 -1.06
N SER A 94 2.78 -2.47 -1.78
CA SER A 94 2.81 -1.95 -3.14
C SER A 94 3.97 -2.54 -3.91
N GLY A 95 3.74 -2.95 -5.16
CA GLY A 95 4.82 -3.39 -6.04
C GLY A 95 4.36 -3.76 -7.44
N PRO A 96 5.30 -3.87 -8.39
CA PRO A 96 5.01 -4.45 -9.68
C PRO A 96 4.93 -5.98 -9.58
N VAL A 97 3.97 -6.56 -10.28
CA VAL A 97 3.85 -7.99 -10.55
C VAL A 97 4.18 -8.22 -12.02
N TRP A 98 4.99 -9.24 -12.28
CA TRP A 98 5.24 -9.72 -13.63
C TRP A 98 4.20 -10.79 -13.98
N ASP A 99 3.29 -10.47 -14.89
CA ASP A 99 2.33 -11.41 -15.43
C ASP A 99 2.98 -12.31 -16.48
N ARG A 100 3.50 -13.47 -16.02
CA ARG A 100 4.04 -14.53 -16.88
C ARG A 100 2.97 -15.17 -17.79
N ARG A 101 1.68 -14.92 -17.53
CA ARG A 101 0.54 -15.59 -18.16
C ARG A 101 -0.19 -14.67 -19.16
N SER A 102 0.47 -13.62 -19.66
CA SER A 102 -0.07 -12.61 -20.60
C SER A 102 -0.85 -13.21 -21.79
N THR A 103 -2.09 -13.66 -21.56
CA THR A 103 -3.09 -14.13 -22.53
C THR A 103 -4.51 -14.02 -21.99
N LEU A 104 -4.73 -13.91 -20.68
CA LEU A 104 -6.04 -13.58 -20.13
C LEU A 104 -6.24 -12.07 -20.27
N GLY A 105 -7.07 -11.69 -21.24
CA GLY A 105 -7.36 -10.29 -21.56
C GLY A 105 -7.87 -9.48 -20.37
N PRO A 106 -7.91 -8.14 -20.49
CA PRO A 106 -8.13 -7.26 -19.37
C PRO A 106 -9.62 -7.30 -18.99
N GLY A 107 -9.95 -7.93 -17.86
CA GLY A 107 -11.16 -7.56 -17.13
C GLY A 107 -11.08 -6.08 -16.74
N GLY A 108 -12.20 -5.37 -16.73
CA GLY A 108 -12.28 -4.00 -16.19
C GLY A 108 -11.76 -2.84 -17.07
N GLN A 109 -11.14 -3.09 -18.24
CA GLN A 109 -10.71 -2.01 -19.15
C GLN A 109 -11.78 -1.67 -20.20
N THR A 110 -11.92 -0.39 -20.54
CA THR A 110 -12.72 0.07 -21.69
C THR A 110 -12.12 -0.46 -23.01
N PRO A 111 -12.93 -0.62 -24.09
CA PRO A 111 -12.43 -1.06 -25.39
C PRO A 111 -11.31 -0.19 -25.99
N GLU A 112 -11.24 1.08 -25.60
CA GLU A 112 -10.14 1.98 -25.97
C GLU A 112 -8.85 1.63 -25.21
N GLN A 113 -8.93 1.45 -23.89
CA GLN A 113 -7.79 1.07 -23.05
C GLN A 113 -7.24 -0.31 -23.47
N GLN A 114 -8.10 -1.25 -23.86
CA GLN A 114 -7.70 -2.55 -24.38
C GLN A 114 -6.92 -2.41 -25.70
N ARG A 115 -7.38 -1.55 -26.62
CA ARG A 115 -6.67 -1.28 -27.89
C ARG A 115 -5.30 -0.64 -27.65
N LEU A 116 -5.24 0.35 -26.76
CA LEU A 116 -3.99 1.02 -26.39
C LEU A 116 -3.01 0.05 -25.73
N ALA A 117 -3.48 -0.78 -24.79
CA ALA A 117 -2.67 -1.80 -24.15
C ALA A 117 -2.16 -2.86 -25.15
N ALA A 118 -2.98 -3.28 -26.12
CA ALA A 118 -2.56 -4.24 -27.14
C ALA A 118 -1.43 -3.71 -28.05
N ALA A 119 -1.36 -2.39 -28.23
CA ALA A 119 -0.32 -1.72 -29.01
C ALA A 119 1.01 -1.55 -28.26
N LEU A 120 1.04 -1.80 -26.95
CA LEU A 120 2.27 -1.69 -26.16
C LEU A 120 3.22 -2.88 -26.43
N PRO A 121 4.54 -2.67 -26.27
CA PRO A 121 5.50 -3.78 -26.24
C PRO A 121 5.12 -4.83 -25.19
N GLU A 122 5.39 -6.10 -25.48
CA GLU A 122 5.03 -7.22 -24.58
C GLU A 122 5.57 -7.01 -23.15
N GLN A 123 6.81 -6.51 -23.03
CA GLN A 123 7.41 -6.25 -21.73
C GLN A 123 6.63 -5.23 -20.90
N ASP A 124 5.96 -4.27 -21.53
CA ASP A 124 5.18 -3.24 -20.84
C ASP A 124 3.79 -3.77 -20.48
N ARG A 125 3.20 -4.61 -21.34
CA ARG A 125 1.92 -5.28 -21.10
C ARG A 125 1.98 -6.29 -19.96
N ALA A 126 3.13 -6.96 -19.79
CA ALA A 126 3.34 -7.97 -18.76
C ALA A 126 3.48 -7.37 -17.35
N PHE A 127 3.59 -6.04 -17.20
CA PHE A 127 3.64 -5.41 -15.89
C PHE A 127 2.25 -5.01 -15.38
N VAL A 128 1.89 -5.55 -14.21
CA VAL A 128 0.71 -5.14 -13.46
C VAL A 128 1.16 -4.54 -12.14
N GLY A 129 0.74 -3.33 -11.81
CA GLY A 129 0.94 -2.79 -10.46
C GLY A 129 -0.08 -3.41 -9.50
N VAL A 130 0.34 -3.76 -8.29
CA VAL A 130 -0.57 -4.24 -7.24
C VAL A 130 -0.34 -3.43 -5.98
N MET A 131 -1.43 -3.00 -5.34
CA MET A 131 -1.39 -2.41 -4.01
C MET A 131 -2.46 -3.02 -3.11
N VAL A 132 -2.19 -3.01 -1.80
CA VAL A 132 -3.18 -3.30 -0.76
C VAL A 132 -3.45 -2.00 -0.02
N VAL A 133 -4.69 -1.54 -0.11
CA VAL A 133 -5.15 -0.24 0.38
C VAL A 133 -6.08 -0.46 1.57
N ARG A 134 -5.92 0.35 2.61
CA ARG A 134 -6.86 0.44 3.73
C ARG A 134 -7.71 1.69 3.53
N ALA A 135 -9.03 1.52 3.53
CA ALA A 135 -10.00 2.61 3.46
C ALA A 135 -11.28 2.23 4.21
N ASP A 136 -12.11 3.21 4.52
CA ASP A 136 -13.38 3.02 5.20
C ASP A 136 -14.50 2.65 4.19
N SER A 137 -14.27 2.86 2.89
CA SER A 137 -15.22 2.49 1.82
C SER A 137 -14.54 2.32 0.46
N LEU A 138 -15.24 1.67 -0.48
CA LEU A 138 -14.78 1.56 -1.88
C LEU A 138 -14.59 2.94 -2.52
N ALA A 139 -15.50 3.88 -2.26
CA ALA A 139 -15.43 5.23 -2.83
C ALA A 139 -14.17 5.99 -2.36
N GLU A 140 -13.77 5.81 -1.10
CA GLU A 140 -12.53 6.38 -0.57
C GLU A 140 -11.31 5.69 -1.17
N ALA A 141 -11.29 4.35 -1.28
CA ALA A 141 -10.20 3.62 -1.91
C ALA A 141 -9.99 4.06 -3.37
N GLU A 142 -11.08 4.21 -4.14
CA GLU A 142 -11.03 4.72 -5.50
C GLU A 142 -10.56 6.18 -5.56
N ALA A 143 -11.01 7.03 -4.63
CA ALA A 143 -10.55 8.42 -4.55
C ALA A 143 -9.04 8.50 -4.31
N LEU A 144 -8.52 7.70 -3.37
CA LEU A 144 -7.09 7.62 -3.11
C LEU A 144 -6.33 7.14 -4.34
N MET A 145 -6.83 6.12 -5.06
CA MET A 145 -6.17 5.60 -6.25
C MET A 145 -6.20 6.57 -7.43
N ARG A 146 -7.17 7.50 -7.51
CA ARG A 146 -7.17 8.59 -8.51
C ARG A 146 -6.04 9.59 -8.28
N GLU A 147 -5.56 9.75 -7.05
CA GLU A 147 -4.43 10.63 -6.72
C GLU A 147 -3.07 10.01 -7.05
N GLU A 148 -3.02 8.70 -7.26
CA GLU A 148 -1.78 7.99 -7.55
C GLU A 148 -1.15 8.57 -8.84
N PRO A 149 0.13 8.99 -8.83
CA PRO A 149 0.69 9.78 -9.94
C PRO A 149 0.57 9.14 -11.32
N PHE A 150 0.81 7.84 -11.48
CA PHE A 150 0.65 7.21 -12.80
C PHE A 150 -0.81 7.17 -13.27
N VAL A 151 -1.78 7.00 -12.36
CA VAL A 151 -3.21 7.10 -12.69
C VAL A 151 -3.59 8.55 -13.01
N ARG A 152 -3.19 9.51 -12.16
CA ARG A 152 -3.47 10.94 -12.31
C ARG A 152 -2.93 11.52 -13.62
N HIS A 153 -1.74 11.09 -14.04
CA HIS A 153 -1.10 11.48 -15.31
C HIS A 153 -1.57 10.63 -16.50
N GLY A 154 -2.46 9.65 -16.28
CA GLY A 154 -3.07 8.84 -17.33
C GLY A 154 -2.08 7.90 -18.03
N TYR A 155 -1.12 7.34 -17.31
CA TYR A 155 -0.25 6.26 -17.80
C TYR A 155 -0.87 4.88 -17.59
N ARG A 156 -1.70 4.73 -16.55
CA ARG A 156 -2.32 3.46 -16.18
C ARG A 156 -3.74 3.64 -15.66
N THR A 157 -4.55 2.60 -15.84
CA THR A 157 -5.84 2.44 -15.18
C THR A 157 -5.67 1.69 -13.88
N VAL A 158 -6.67 1.78 -12.99
CA VAL A 158 -6.74 1.03 -11.75
C VAL A 158 -8.11 0.38 -11.62
N GLU A 159 -8.11 -0.90 -11.26
CA GLU A 159 -9.28 -1.64 -10.79
C GLU A 159 -9.15 -1.78 -9.28
N VAL A 160 -10.24 -1.57 -8.53
CA VAL A 160 -10.26 -1.62 -7.06
C VAL A 160 -11.25 -2.69 -6.62
N TYR A 161 -10.77 -3.67 -5.87
CA TYR A 161 -11.55 -4.81 -5.38
C TYR A 161 -11.61 -4.76 -3.87
N GLU A 162 -12.81 -4.75 -3.30
CA GLU A 162 -12.98 -4.99 -1.87
C GLU A 162 -12.41 -6.38 -1.54
N TRP A 163 -11.52 -6.42 -0.56
CA TRP A 163 -10.87 -7.64 -0.11
C TRP A 163 -11.30 -7.98 1.31
N GLU A 164 -12.14 -9.01 1.41
CA GLU A 164 -12.40 -9.68 2.67
C GLU A 164 -11.18 -10.50 3.10
N LEU A 165 -10.34 -9.88 3.93
CA LEU A 165 -9.13 -10.52 4.43
C LEU A 165 -9.48 -11.53 5.53
N HIS A 166 -9.24 -12.81 5.25
CA HIS A 166 -9.41 -13.87 6.26
C HIS A 166 -8.11 -14.21 6.97
N GLN A 167 -6.97 -14.13 6.29
CA GLN A 167 -5.70 -14.61 6.80
C GLN A 167 -4.58 -13.68 6.39
N ALA A 168 -3.71 -13.32 7.33
CA ALA A 168 -2.49 -12.58 7.04
C ALA A 168 -1.41 -12.90 8.08
N LEU A 169 -0.17 -13.10 7.62
CA LEU A 169 1.01 -13.21 8.49
C LEU A 169 0.87 -14.26 9.62
N GLY A 170 0.17 -15.37 9.37
CA GLY A 170 -0.05 -16.42 10.37
C GLY A 170 -1.21 -16.15 11.35
N ALA A 171 -1.95 -15.05 11.18
CA ALA A 171 -3.17 -14.74 11.93
C ALA A 171 -4.42 -14.97 11.06
N GLY A 172 -5.54 -15.29 11.72
CA GLY A 172 -6.84 -15.54 11.10
C GLY A 172 -7.35 -16.98 11.27
N PRO A 173 -8.59 -17.29 10.85
CA PRO A 173 -9.10 -18.65 10.85
C PRO A 173 -8.37 -19.53 9.81
N PHE A 174 -7.66 -20.55 10.28
CA PHE A 174 -7.06 -21.60 9.43
C PHE A 174 -7.91 -22.88 9.40
N THR A 175 -9.17 -22.80 9.87
CA THR A 175 -10.14 -23.89 9.81
C THR A 175 -11.45 -23.42 9.19
N ARG A 176 -12.21 -24.36 8.62
CA ARG A 176 -13.53 -24.09 8.04
C ARG A 176 -14.49 -23.51 9.06
N GLU A 177 -14.53 -24.08 10.26
CA GLU A 177 -15.40 -23.62 11.35
C GLU A 177 -15.00 -22.22 11.81
N GLY A 178 -13.70 -21.92 11.85
CA GLY A 178 -13.19 -20.58 12.16
C GLY A 178 -13.67 -19.54 11.15
N LEU A 179 -13.64 -19.89 9.86
CA LEU A 179 -14.09 -19.01 8.79
C LEU A 179 -15.61 -18.75 8.86
N GLN A 180 -16.40 -19.80 9.09
CA GLN A 180 -17.85 -19.69 9.26
C GLN A 180 -18.24 -18.80 10.45
N ARG A 181 -17.50 -18.87 11.56
CA ARG A 181 -17.71 -17.99 12.71
C ARG A 181 -17.42 -16.52 12.38
N ALA A 182 -16.28 -16.24 11.75
CA ALA A 182 -15.90 -14.89 11.35
C ALA A 182 -16.93 -14.26 10.39
N ALA A 183 -17.43 -15.03 9.41
CA ALA A 183 -18.49 -14.58 8.51
C ALA A 183 -19.81 -14.27 9.25
N ALA A 184 -20.19 -15.10 10.21
CA ALA A 184 -21.40 -14.88 11.01
C ALA A 184 -21.29 -13.62 11.90
N GLU A 185 -20.13 -13.35 12.48
CA GLU A 185 -19.86 -12.14 13.26
C GLU A 185 -19.93 -10.87 12.39
N ARG A 186 -19.32 -10.90 11.19
CA ARG A 186 -19.39 -9.80 10.23
C ARG A 186 -20.82 -9.47 9.80
N SER A 187 -21.61 -10.48 9.47
CA SER A 187 -23.02 -10.31 9.07
C SER A 187 -23.85 -9.64 10.17
N ARG A 188 -23.55 -9.90 11.45
CA ARG A 188 -24.21 -9.22 12.58
C ARG A 188 -23.82 -7.75 12.67
N LEU A 189 -22.57 -7.40 12.37
CA LEU A 189 -22.09 -6.01 12.39
C LEU A 189 -22.65 -5.17 11.23
N HIS A 190 -22.90 -5.77 10.06
CA HIS A 190 -23.36 -5.05 8.86
C HIS A 190 -24.87 -5.15 8.60
N GLY A 191 -25.58 -6.05 9.27
CA GLY A 191 -27.02 -6.31 9.06
C GLY A 191 -27.97 -5.64 10.07
N GLY A 192 -27.49 -4.74 10.93
CA GLY A 192 -28.27 -4.05 11.97
C GLY A 192 -28.58 -2.59 11.64
N GLY A 193 -29.07 -2.30 10.44
CA GLY A 193 -29.56 -0.98 10.01
C GLY A 193 -31.08 -0.92 9.97
#